data_AF-A0A345BW24-F1
#
_entry.id   AF-A0A345BW24-F1
#
_cell.length_a   1.000
_cell.length_b   1.000
_cell.length_c   1.000
_cell.angle_alpha   90.00
_cell.angle_beta   90.00
_cell.angle_gamma   90.00
#
_symmetry.space_group_name_H-M   'P 1'
#
loop_
_entity.id
_entity.type
_entity.pdbx_description
1 polymer ?
#
loop_
_entity_poly.entity_id
_entity_poly.type
_entity_poly.pdbx_seq_one_letter_code
_entity_poly.pdbx_strand_id
1 'polypeptide(L)'
;MVNRQEPDSSHEKLKDLLQQVPGVKEHLESFPVKMGKKIMKRRINLGLTQEDIVQLVSEQAGSQGQRPITQATISKIETGHSGIKGETYDKVLRALGYDPLSDGPFDDKEIASIK
;
A
#
# COMPACT_ATOMS: atom_id res chain seq x y z
N MET A 1 -21.90 2.73 13.50
CA MET A 1 -20.91 2.09 14.40
C MET A 1 -20.34 0.89 13.67
N VAL A 2 -19.04 0.85 13.38
CA VAL A 2 -18.43 -0.31 12.71
C VAL A 2 -18.24 -1.40 13.76
N ASN A 3 -18.92 -2.52 13.58
CA ASN A 3 -18.83 -3.68 14.46
C ASN A 3 -17.43 -4.30 14.33
N ARG A 4 -16.47 -3.88 15.17
CA ARG A 4 -15.17 -4.56 15.30
C ARG A 4 -15.43 -5.86 16.05
N GLN A 5 -15.65 -6.95 15.32
CA GLN A 5 -15.50 -8.28 15.90
C GLN A 5 -14.04 -8.40 16.38
N GLU A 6 -13.85 -8.72 17.66
CA GLU A 6 -12.53 -9.10 18.15
C GLU A 6 -12.04 -10.31 17.35
N PRO A 7 -10.75 -10.35 16.96
CA PRO A 7 -10.26 -11.47 16.19
C PRO A 7 -10.42 -12.75 17.02
N ASP A 8 -11.09 -13.76 16.45
CA ASP A 8 -11.26 -15.06 17.08
C ASP A 8 -9.89 -15.58 17.52
N SER A 9 -9.78 -16.04 18.77
CA SER A 9 -8.56 -16.61 19.34
C SER A 9 -7.93 -17.68 18.43
N SER A 10 -8.72 -18.35 17.59
CA SER A 10 -8.24 -19.30 16.57
C SER A 10 -7.44 -18.62 15.45
N HIS A 11 -7.89 -17.44 15.00
CA HIS A 11 -7.27 -16.69 13.90
C HIS A 11 -5.92 -16.09 14.29
N GLU A 12 -5.78 -15.50 15.48
CA GLU A 12 -4.49 -14.96 15.93
C GLU A 12 -3.50 -16.09 16.24
N LYS A 13 -3.96 -17.20 16.84
CA LYS A 13 -3.12 -18.41 17.00
C LYS A 13 -2.63 -18.97 15.67
N LEU A 14 -3.48 -18.96 14.64
CA LEU A 14 -3.09 -19.39 13.30
C LEU A 14 -2.03 -18.47 12.69
N LYS A 15 -2.16 -17.14 12.83
CA LYS A 15 -1.13 -16.19 12.38
C LYS A 15 0.19 -16.39 13.11
N ASP A 16 0.15 -16.55 14.43
CA ASP A 16 1.35 -16.76 15.25
C ASP A 16 2.07 -18.05 14.87
N LEU A 17 1.31 -19.10 14.54
CA LEU A 17 1.87 -20.35 14.02
C LEU A 17 2.51 -20.15 12.63
N LEU A 18 1.84 -19.45 11.72
CA LEU A 18 2.35 -19.19 10.38
C LEU A 18 3.63 -18.35 10.38
N GLN A 19 3.78 -17.42 11.33
CA GLN A 19 5.00 -16.62 11.47
C GLN A 19 6.23 -17.43 11.90
N GLN A 20 6.03 -18.62 12.48
CA GLN A 20 7.12 -19.53 12.86
C GLN A 20 7.66 -20.33 11.67
N VAL A 21 6.94 -20.36 10.54
CA VAL A 21 7.42 -21.03 9.32
C VAL A 21 8.63 -20.27 8.78
N PRO A 22 9.77 -20.94 8.51
CA PRO A 22 10.98 -20.30 8.00
C PRO A 22 10.69 -19.46 6.75
N GLY A 23 11.14 -18.21 6.73
CA GLY A 23 10.96 -17.28 5.60
C GLY A 23 9.65 -16.49 5.62
N VAL A 24 8.64 -16.90 6.40
CA VAL A 24 7.34 -16.17 6.45
C VAL A 24 7.50 -14.85 7.17
N LYS A 25 8.15 -14.82 8.33
CA LYS A 25 8.37 -13.58 9.07
C LYS A 25 9.20 -12.59 8.26
N GLU A 26 10.29 -13.05 7.66
CA GLU A 26 11.17 -12.25 6.82
C GLU A 26 10.42 -11.69 5.61
N HIS A 27 9.59 -12.51 4.97
CA HIS A 27 8.74 -12.06 3.86
C HIS A 27 7.72 -11.00 4.31
N LEU A 28 7.00 -11.25 5.42
CA LEU A 28 6.00 -10.31 5.95
C LEU A 28 6.62 -8.98 6.39
N GLU A 29 7.86 -9.01 6.86
CA GLU A 29 8.61 -7.83 7.28
C GLU A 29 9.38 -7.16 6.13
N SER A 30 9.37 -7.74 4.93
CA SER A 30 10.06 -7.21 3.76
C SER A 30 9.48 -5.87 3.31
N PHE A 31 10.35 -5.04 2.72
CA PHE A 31 9.95 -3.73 2.20
C PHE A 31 8.77 -3.80 1.22
N PRO A 32 8.76 -4.68 0.20
CA PRO A 32 7.64 -4.77 -0.74
C PRO A 32 6.31 -5.07 -0.06
N VAL A 33 6.28 -5.98 0.92
CA VAL A 33 5.05 -6.35 1.63
C VAL A 33 4.57 -5.20 2.53
N LYS A 34 5.49 -4.60 3.30
CA LYS A 34 5.16 -3.43 4.14
C LYS A 34 4.62 -2.27 3.31
N MET A 35 5.26 -1.97 2.18
CA MET A 35 4.87 -0.86 1.32
C MET A 35 3.56 -1.14 0.58
N GLY A 36 3.39 -2.35 0.04
CA GLY A 36 2.14 -2.79 -0.60
C GLY A 36 0.94 -2.65 0.32
N LYS A 37 1.07 -3.09 1.59
CA LYS A 37 0.03 -2.92 2.61
C LYS A 37 -0.28 -1.44 2.91
N LYS A 38 0.73 -0.58 3.01
CA LYS A 38 0.53 0.87 3.22
C LYS A 38 -0.22 1.53 2.06
N ILE A 39 0.20 1.25 0.82
CA ILE A 39 -0.42 1.77 -0.39
C ILE A 39 -1.87 1.31 -0.49
N MET A 40 -2.13 0.01 -0.29
CA MET A 40 -3.49 -0.55 -0.30
C MET A 40 -4.37 0.10 0.78
N LYS A 41 -3.87 0.21 2.02
CA LYS A 41 -4.59 0.86 3.12
C LYS A 41 -4.95 2.30 2.77
N ARG A 42 -4.00 3.07 2.25
CA ARG A 42 -4.23 4.47 1.83
C ARG A 42 -5.27 4.56 0.71
N ARG A 43 -5.14 3.73 -0.32
CA ARG A 43 -6.10 3.65 -1.44
C ARG A 43 -7.52 3.44 -0.94
N ILE A 44 -7.72 2.42 -0.08
CA ILE A 44 -9.04 2.09 0.47
C ILE A 44 -9.58 3.25 1.31
N ASN A 45 -8.73 3.91 2.12
CA ASN A 45 -9.15 5.04 2.94
C ASN A 45 -9.59 6.25 2.11
N LEU A 46 -9.00 6.45 0.92
CA LEU A 46 -9.39 7.48 -0.03
C LEU A 46 -10.61 7.07 -0.88
N GLY A 47 -11.13 5.85 -0.73
CA GLY A 47 -12.25 5.33 -1.53
C GLY A 47 -11.88 5.03 -2.98
N LEU A 48 -10.59 4.87 -3.30
CA LEU A 48 -10.10 4.71 -4.66
C LEU A 48 -10.05 3.24 -5.10
N THR A 49 -10.30 3.01 -6.38
CA THR A 49 -10.00 1.76 -7.07
C THR A 49 -8.54 1.73 -7.53
N GLN A 50 -8.07 0.57 -7.98
CA GLN A 50 -6.72 0.48 -8.57
C GLN A 50 -6.63 1.25 -9.90
N GLU A 51 -7.73 1.34 -10.65
CA GLU A 51 -7.82 2.10 -11.90
C GLU A 51 -7.71 3.61 -11.61
N ASP A 52 -8.32 4.10 -10.53
CA ASP A 52 -8.20 5.50 -10.12
C ASP A 52 -6.74 5.89 -9.82
N ILE A 53 -5.96 5.00 -9.20
CA ILE A 53 -4.52 5.26 -9.01
C ILE A 53 -3.79 5.36 -10.35
N VAL A 54 -4.10 4.49 -11.31
CA VAL A 54 -3.48 4.53 -12.65
C VAL A 54 -3.78 5.87 -13.32
N GLN A 55 -5.02 6.36 -13.19
CA GLN A 55 -5.43 7.65 -13.71
C GLN A 55 -4.68 8.80 -13.02
N LEU A 56 -4.64 8.82 -11.68
CA LEU A 56 -3.90 9.84 -10.91
C LEU A 56 -2.42 9.89 -11.26
N VAL A 57 -1.77 8.72 -11.38
CA VAL A 57 -0.36 8.65 -11.78
C VAL A 57 -0.19 9.13 -13.21
N SER A 58 -1.12 8.82 -14.12
CA SER A 58 -1.03 9.24 -15.52
C SER A 58 -1.19 10.76 -15.66
N GLU A 59 -2.08 11.38 -14.88
CA GLU A 59 -2.26 12.84 -14.84
C GLU A 59 -1.00 13.56 -14.32
N GLN A 60 -0.35 13.01 -13.29
CA GLN A 60 0.93 13.51 -12.79
C GLN A 60 2.08 13.29 -13.80
N ALA A 61 2.14 12.11 -14.41
CA ALA A 61 3.20 11.70 -15.35
C ALA A 61 3.12 12.41 -16.70
N GLY A 62 1.91 12.74 -17.19
CA GLY A 62 1.68 13.50 -18.42
C GLY A 62 2.33 14.89 -18.37
N SER A 63 2.51 15.44 -17.16
CA SER A 63 3.22 16.69 -16.93
C SER A 63 4.75 16.55 -16.90
N GLN A 64 5.29 15.31 -16.87
CA GLN A 64 6.71 15.03 -16.66
C GLN A 64 7.33 14.06 -17.68
N GLY A 65 6.60 13.66 -18.73
CA GLY A 65 7.09 12.77 -19.79
C GLY A 65 7.43 11.35 -19.31
N GLN A 66 6.81 10.90 -18.22
CA GLN A 66 7.11 9.60 -17.61
C GLN A 66 6.23 8.48 -18.18
N ARG A 67 6.77 7.24 -18.17
CA ARG A 67 6.03 6.06 -18.63
C ARG A 67 4.80 5.80 -17.75
N PRO A 68 3.60 5.61 -18.33
CA PRO A 68 2.40 5.26 -17.56
C PRO A 68 2.58 3.94 -16.82
N ILE A 69 1.95 3.82 -15.65
CA ILE A 69 1.84 2.54 -14.95
C ILE A 69 0.53 1.85 -15.32
N THR A 70 0.44 0.54 -15.04
CA THR A 70 -0.77 -0.26 -15.34
C THR A 70 -1.43 -0.74 -14.06
N GLN A 71 -2.71 -1.10 -14.13
CA GLN A 71 -3.43 -1.71 -13.01
C GLN A 71 -2.74 -2.99 -12.53
N ALA A 72 -2.21 -3.80 -13.46
CA ALA A 72 -1.42 -4.98 -13.12
C ALA A 72 -0.16 -4.63 -12.29
N THR A 73 0.43 -3.47 -12.52
CA THR A 73 1.56 -2.96 -11.71
C THR A 73 1.11 -2.58 -10.31
N ILE A 74 -0.04 -1.91 -10.17
CA ILE A 74 -0.65 -1.60 -8.86
C ILE A 74 -0.95 -2.88 -8.09
N SER A 75 -1.55 -3.88 -8.74
CA SER A 75 -1.82 -5.18 -8.12
C SER A 75 -0.55 -5.87 -7.62
N LYS A 76 0.53 -5.86 -8.41
CA LYS A 76 1.85 -6.39 -7.99
C LYS A 76 2.42 -5.64 -6.78
N ILE A 77 2.27 -4.32 -6.73
CA ILE A 77 2.68 -3.50 -5.59
C ILE A 77 1.87 -3.90 -4.35
N GLU A 78 0.56 -3.93 -4.44
CA GLU A 78 -0.36 -4.20 -3.33
C GLU A 78 -0.21 -5.62 -2.76
N THR A 79 0.25 -6.57 -3.57
CA THR A 79 0.55 -7.95 -3.17
C THR A 79 1.97 -8.14 -2.64
N GLY A 80 2.80 -7.09 -2.62
CA GLY A 80 4.18 -7.15 -2.14
C GLY A 80 5.12 -7.94 -3.06
N HIS A 81 4.86 -7.93 -4.37
CA HIS A 81 5.72 -8.58 -5.35
C HIS A 81 7.14 -7.99 -5.34
N SER A 82 8.14 -8.86 -5.30
CA SER A 82 9.55 -8.47 -5.42
C SER A 82 9.87 -7.97 -6.83
N GLY A 83 10.88 -7.10 -6.98
CA GLY A 83 11.35 -6.64 -8.29
C GLY A 83 10.66 -5.38 -8.82
N ILE A 84 9.75 -4.78 -8.04
CA ILE A 84 9.26 -3.43 -8.31
C ILE A 84 10.35 -2.41 -7.96
N LYS A 85 10.65 -1.49 -8.87
CA LYS A 85 11.65 -0.44 -8.68
C LYS A 85 11.13 0.62 -7.70
N GLY A 86 12.04 1.22 -6.93
CA GLY A 86 11.72 2.32 -6.00
C GLY A 86 10.96 3.47 -6.67
N GLU A 87 11.39 3.87 -7.87
CA GLU A 87 10.73 4.90 -8.69
C GLU A 87 9.22 4.62 -8.93
N THR A 88 8.85 3.34 -9.09
CA THR A 88 7.45 2.95 -9.27
C THR A 88 6.66 3.13 -7.97
N TYR A 89 7.25 2.82 -6.82
CA TYR A 89 6.63 3.10 -5.52
C TYR A 89 6.47 4.61 -5.32
N ASP A 90 7.50 5.40 -5.63
CA ASP A 90 7.46 6.86 -5.46
C ASP A 90 6.35 7.52 -6.28
N LYS A 91 6.14 7.08 -7.53
CA LYS A 91 5.03 7.56 -8.37
C LYS A 91 3.68 7.31 -7.73
N VAL A 92 3.46 6.08 -7.28
CA VAL A 92 2.19 5.68 -6.65
C VAL A 92 1.98 6.41 -5.32
N LEU A 93 3.03 6.56 -4.51
CA LEU A 93 2.96 7.28 -3.24
C LEU A 93 2.60 8.76 -3.48
N ARG A 94 3.26 9.43 -4.42
CA ARG A 94 2.94 10.83 -4.78
C ARG A 94 1.51 10.98 -5.30
N ALA A 95 1.03 10.04 -6.11
CA ALA A 95 -0.36 10.04 -6.57
C ALA A 95 -1.37 9.88 -5.43
N LEU A 96 -1.00 9.17 -4.36
CA LEU A 96 -1.79 9.02 -3.15
C LEU A 96 -1.62 10.16 -2.13
N GLY A 97 -0.89 11.21 -2.50
CA GLY A 97 -0.67 12.42 -1.72
C GLY A 97 0.50 12.35 -0.74
N TYR A 98 1.45 11.41 -0.93
CA TYR A 98 2.68 11.40 -0.14
C TYR A 98 3.61 12.54 -0.59
N ASP A 99 3.99 13.37 0.37
CA ASP A 99 5.09 14.32 0.20
C ASP A 99 6.36 13.73 0.83
N PRO A 100 7.44 13.49 0.06
CA PRO A 100 8.71 13.03 0.61
C PRO A 100 9.39 14.01 1.57
N LEU A 101 8.91 15.25 1.66
CA LEU A 101 9.36 16.23 2.65
C LEU A 101 8.56 16.16 3.97
N SER A 102 7.52 15.32 4.04
CA SER A 102 6.76 15.04 5.27
C SER A 102 7.38 13.89 6.07
N ASP A 103 7.08 13.81 7.38
CA ASP A 103 7.65 12.85 8.37
C ASP A 103 7.27 11.36 8.15
N GLY A 104 6.96 10.97 6.91
CA GLY A 104 6.85 9.57 6.50
C GLY A 104 5.65 9.29 5.60
N PRO A 105 5.62 8.11 4.94
CA PRO A 105 4.56 7.76 4.01
C PRO A 105 3.25 7.47 4.77
N PHE A 106 2.44 8.54 4.86
CA PHE A 106 1.13 8.68 5.48
C PHE A 106 1.16 8.53 7.02
N ASP A 107 0.84 9.62 7.74
CA ASP A 107 0.58 9.54 9.18
C ASP A 107 -0.81 8.92 9.42
N ASP A 108 -0.88 7.94 10.32
CA ASP A 108 -2.14 7.31 10.73
C ASP A 108 -3.12 8.34 11.34
N LYS A 109 -2.63 9.49 11.84
CA LYS A 109 -3.46 10.61 12.31
C LYS A 109 -4.13 11.38 11.17
N GLU A 110 -3.48 11.49 10.01
CA GLU A 110 -4.01 12.18 8.83
C GLU A 110 -5.23 11.46 8.25
N ILE A 111 -5.28 10.13 8.42
CA ILE A 111 -6.39 9.26 8.02
C ILE A 111 -7.68 9.56 8.82
N ALA A 112 -7.56 10.09 10.05
CA ALA A 112 -8.72 10.38 10.90
C ALA A 112 -9.44 11.69 10.52
N SER A 113 -8.80 12.57 9.76
CA SER A 113 -9.29 13.93 9.46
C SER A 113 -10.03 14.06 8.12
N ILE A 114 -10.14 13.00 7.34
CA ILE A 114 -10.87 12.97 6.05
C ILE A 114 -12.31 12.43 6.24
N LYS A 115 -12.95 12.75 7.37
CA LYS A 115 -14.35 12.39 7.64
C LYS A 115 -15.22 13.61 7.85
#